data_AF-A0A3R6X3T2-F1
#
_entry.id   AF-A0A3R6X3T2-F1
#
_cell.length_a   1.000
_cell.length_b   1.000
_cell.length_c   1.000
_cell.angle_alpha   90.00
_cell.angle_beta   90.00
_cell.angle_gamma   90.00
#
_symmetry.space_group_name_H-M   'P 1'
#
loop_
_entity.id
_entity.type
_entity.pdbx_description
1 polymer ?
#
loop_
_entity_poly.entity_id
_entity_poly.type
_entity_poly.pdbx_seq_one_letter_code
_entity_poly.pdbx_strand_id
1 'polypeptide(L)'
;MFDFQQMYREKLRTPEAAVECVKDGDWVDYTSSLGKPVLLDRALAKRRDELHDVKIRGNLMAGPIEVAECDDSQEHFVYHSWHCSQYERKLCDEGKCYYIPMVFHNNAAYYEYFLHVNVVMVSVGPMDKHGYFNFSVNTGVAAPIARKADIVIVEVNEHMPKIRGGYDECIHISDVDMIVEGDHEPFADVKTQAPREVDRKIAELLIPYIVDGSTLQLGIGGMPNAVGEMLAQSDLKDLAMHTELCSDAYLALYKAGKLTNKYKNIDRGKGVFGCAIGSNELYEWLDDNPGIAAYPLEYVNRPYVISQIDNMVSINSCVAVDLYGQVAAESSGSRQISGTGGQLDFLIGASGSRGGKAFICMSSTHTDRNGVKHSRVKPQFNGDIITSPRSQVYFLATEYGVINLEGRSTWERAEALISIAHPDFRDILIKEAQERKIWRRSNKR
;
A
#
# COMPACT_ATOMS: atom_id res chain seq x y z
N MET A 1 -32.47 -6.56 27.03
CA MET A 1 -31.29 -5.77 26.61
C MET A 1 -30.23 -6.80 26.25
N PHE A 2 -29.62 -6.72 25.07
CA PHE A 2 -28.56 -7.66 24.72
C PHE A 2 -27.37 -7.44 25.67
N ASP A 3 -26.90 -8.49 26.34
CA ASP A 3 -25.73 -8.43 27.21
C ASP A 3 -24.47 -8.79 26.40
N PHE A 4 -23.94 -7.80 25.68
CA PHE A 4 -22.71 -7.97 24.90
C PHE A 4 -21.50 -8.31 25.79
N GLN A 5 -21.51 -7.92 27.06
CA GLN A 5 -20.45 -8.26 28.00
C GLN A 5 -20.50 -9.74 28.38
N GLN A 6 -21.69 -10.33 28.46
CA GLN A 6 -21.84 -11.79 28.59
C GLN A 6 -21.29 -12.52 27.35
N MET A 7 -21.69 -12.10 26.14
CA MET A 7 -21.15 -12.70 24.90
C MET A 7 -19.63 -12.61 24.84
N TYR A 8 -19.05 -11.50 25.30
CA TYR A 8 -17.61 -11.28 25.35
C TYR A 8 -16.94 -12.33 26.24
N ARG A 9 -17.42 -12.48 27.48
CA ARG A 9 -16.89 -13.47 28.42
C ARG A 9 -17.00 -14.92 27.91
N GLU A 10 -18.06 -15.23 27.17
CA GLU A 10 -18.27 -16.57 26.59
C GLU A 10 -17.29 -16.87 25.44
N LYS A 11 -16.88 -15.85 24.69
CA LYS A 11 -15.96 -15.97 23.53
C LYS A 11 -14.48 -15.74 23.89
N LEU A 12 -14.19 -15.23 25.08
CA LEU A 12 -12.83 -14.97 25.55
C LEU A 12 -12.01 -16.27 25.69
N ARG A 13 -10.81 -16.31 25.11
CA ARG A 13 -9.87 -17.42 25.14
C ARG A 13 -8.45 -16.89 25.40
N THR A 14 -7.56 -17.77 25.86
CA THR A 14 -6.12 -17.49 25.81
C THR A 14 -5.63 -17.60 24.35
N PRO A 15 -4.50 -16.98 23.98
CA PRO A 15 -3.91 -17.14 22.65
C PRO A 15 -3.74 -18.62 22.26
N GLU A 16 -3.20 -19.44 23.16
CA GLU A 16 -2.97 -20.87 22.93
C GLU A 16 -4.28 -21.62 22.64
N ALA A 17 -5.33 -21.39 23.43
CA ALA A 17 -6.61 -22.07 23.24
C ALA A 17 -7.34 -21.61 21.95
N ALA A 18 -7.17 -20.34 21.57
CA ALA A 18 -7.80 -19.80 20.37
C ALA A 18 -7.23 -20.42 19.08
N VAL A 19 -5.91 -20.64 19.02
CA VAL A 19 -5.25 -21.21 17.83
C VAL A 19 -5.41 -22.73 17.69
N GLU A 20 -5.99 -23.43 18.67
CA GLU A 20 -6.31 -24.87 18.58
C GLU A 20 -7.26 -25.20 17.43
N CYS A 21 -8.06 -24.23 16.96
CA CYS A 21 -8.98 -24.43 15.84
C CYS A 21 -8.28 -24.65 14.49
N VAL A 22 -7.02 -24.21 14.37
CA VAL A 22 -6.21 -24.34 13.14
C VAL A 22 -5.79 -25.80 12.96
N LYS A 23 -5.94 -26.30 11.73
CA LYS A 23 -5.66 -27.68 11.32
C LYS A 23 -4.70 -27.72 10.13
N ASP A 24 -4.16 -28.90 9.87
CA ASP A 24 -3.35 -29.17 8.69
C ASP A 24 -4.05 -28.70 7.41
N GLY A 25 -3.30 -28.00 6.55
CA GLY A 25 -3.83 -27.55 5.27
C GLY A 25 -4.67 -26.28 5.32
N ASP A 26 -4.92 -25.68 6.49
CA ASP A 26 -5.75 -24.48 6.59
C ASP A 26 -5.11 -23.25 5.94
N TRP A 27 -5.95 -22.32 5.48
CA TRP A 27 -5.57 -20.95 5.15
C TRP A 27 -5.92 -20.00 6.30
N VAL A 28 -4.89 -19.38 6.87
CA VAL A 28 -4.99 -18.39 7.95
C VAL A 28 -4.63 -17.00 7.43
N ASP A 29 -5.49 -16.01 7.65
CA ASP A 29 -5.25 -14.62 7.23
C ASP A 29 -4.91 -13.73 8.43
N TYR A 30 -3.81 -12.97 8.34
CA TYR A 30 -3.34 -12.03 9.36
C TYR A 30 -3.67 -10.57 9.04
N THR A 31 -4.40 -10.31 7.96
CA THR A 31 -4.73 -8.96 7.48
C THR A 31 -3.47 -8.16 7.09
N SER A 32 -3.24 -6.98 7.69
CA SER A 32 -2.15 -6.07 7.31
C SER A 32 -1.59 -5.27 8.49
N SER A 33 -0.31 -4.87 8.40
CA SER A 33 0.33 -3.85 9.25
C SER A 33 0.00 -3.99 10.75
N LEU A 34 -0.58 -2.96 11.40
CA LEU A 34 -0.96 -2.99 12.81
C LEU A 34 -2.10 -3.98 13.14
N GLY A 35 -2.75 -4.52 12.11
CA GLY A 35 -3.79 -5.55 12.22
C GLY A 35 -3.19 -6.93 12.44
N LYS A 36 -1.86 -7.07 12.37
CA LYS A 36 -1.16 -8.31 12.69
C LYS A 36 -1.51 -8.75 14.12
N PRO A 37 -2.00 -9.99 14.31
CA PRO A 37 -2.32 -10.54 15.62
C PRO A 37 -1.06 -11.13 16.26
N VAL A 38 -0.35 -10.32 17.05
CA VAL A 38 1.00 -10.67 17.54
C VAL A 38 0.95 -11.82 18.55
N LEU A 39 -0.06 -11.85 19.42
CA LEU A 39 -0.21 -12.91 20.42
C LEU A 39 -0.61 -14.23 19.76
N LEU A 40 -1.54 -14.18 18.80
CA LEU A 40 -1.97 -15.37 18.05
C LEU A 40 -0.87 -15.92 17.13
N ASP A 41 -0.08 -15.07 16.47
CA ASP A 41 1.08 -15.49 15.66
C ASP A 41 2.10 -16.25 16.51
N ARG A 42 2.44 -15.71 17.69
CA ARG A 42 3.32 -16.40 18.65
C ARG A 42 2.73 -17.72 19.14
N ALA A 43 1.43 -17.76 19.41
CA ALA A 43 0.77 -18.97 19.88
C ALA A 43 0.73 -20.05 18.78
N LEU A 44 0.41 -19.66 17.54
CA LEU A 44 0.37 -20.58 16.40
C LEU A 44 1.77 -21.13 16.07
N ALA A 45 2.82 -20.29 16.14
CA ALA A 45 4.20 -20.72 15.93
C ALA A 45 4.64 -21.83 16.90
N LYS A 46 4.14 -21.82 18.15
CA LYS A 46 4.42 -22.90 19.14
C LYS A 46 3.81 -24.25 18.74
N ARG A 47 2.80 -24.25 17.86
CA ARG A 47 2.17 -25.47 17.33
C ARG A 47 2.86 -26.02 16.09
N ARG A 48 4.06 -25.52 15.73
CA ARG A 48 4.84 -25.97 14.58
C ARG A 48 4.86 -27.49 14.46
N ASP A 49 5.30 -28.19 15.51
CA ASP A 49 5.50 -29.64 15.46
C ASP A 49 4.18 -30.45 15.49
N GLU A 50 3.02 -29.79 15.58
CA GLU A 50 1.69 -30.41 15.57
C GLU A 50 0.96 -30.27 14.23
N LEU A 51 1.38 -29.33 13.37
CA LEU A 51 0.64 -28.91 12.19
C LEU A 51 1.45 -29.08 10.91
N HIS A 52 0.79 -29.34 9.80
CA HIS A 52 1.43 -29.49 8.48
C HIS A 52 0.73 -28.67 7.40
N ASP A 53 1.51 -28.03 6.52
CA ASP A 53 1.01 -27.25 5.37
C ASP A 53 -0.06 -26.20 5.74
N VAL A 54 0.12 -25.48 6.85
CA VAL A 54 -0.74 -24.33 7.16
C VAL A 54 -0.23 -23.13 6.35
N LYS A 55 -1.11 -22.53 5.55
CA LYS A 55 -0.77 -21.36 4.73
C LYS A 55 -1.20 -20.11 5.45
N ILE A 56 -0.29 -19.15 5.56
CA ILE A 56 -0.55 -17.84 6.18
C ILE A 56 -0.51 -16.77 5.11
N ARG A 57 -1.53 -15.90 5.07
CA ARG A 57 -1.54 -14.69 4.22
C ARG A 57 -1.38 -13.44 5.07
N GLY A 58 -0.46 -12.58 4.67
CA GLY A 58 -0.29 -11.24 5.23
C GLY A 58 -0.15 -10.18 4.15
N ASN A 59 -0.01 -8.93 4.59
CA ASN A 59 0.09 -7.76 3.73
C ASN A 59 0.82 -6.63 4.45
N LEU A 60 1.92 -6.10 3.92
CA LEU A 60 2.63 -4.95 4.50
C LEU A 60 3.06 -5.17 5.97
N MET A 61 3.54 -6.36 6.30
CA MET A 61 3.89 -6.74 7.68
C MET A 61 5.28 -6.23 8.06
N ALA A 62 5.40 -5.50 9.18
CA ALA A 62 6.69 -4.97 9.64
C ALA A 62 7.62 -6.02 10.28
N GLY A 63 7.09 -7.21 10.61
CA GLY A 63 7.83 -8.29 11.26
C GLY A 63 7.96 -8.11 12.79
N PRO A 64 8.46 -9.12 13.52
CA PRO A 64 8.71 -10.49 13.03
C PRO A 64 7.41 -11.19 12.62
N ILE A 65 7.47 -12.31 11.91
CA ILE A 65 6.33 -13.19 11.61
C ILE A 65 6.74 -14.58 12.12
N GLU A 66 6.27 -14.92 13.31
CA GLU A 66 6.82 -16.02 14.12
C GLU A 66 6.64 -17.36 13.42
N VAL A 67 5.48 -17.59 12.78
CA VAL A 67 5.22 -18.80 11.98
C VAL A 67 6.19 -18.97 10.81
N ALA A 68 6.66 -17.87 10.21
CA ALA A 68 7.61 -17.91 9.10
C ALA A 68 9.07 -18.04 9.60
N GLU A 69 9.36 -17.55 10.80
CA GLU A 69 10.71 -17.60 11.39
C GLU A 69 10.99 -18.93 12.09
N CYS A 70 9.97 -19.57 12.69
CA CYS A 70 10.16 -20.83 13.42
C CYS A 70 10.34 -22.05 12.51
N ASP A 71 10.01 -21.95 11.22
CA ASP A 71 9.98 -23.09 10.30
C ASP A 71 10.81 -22.89 9.03
N ASP A 72 12.11 -23.13 9.13
CA ASP A 72 13.03 -23.06 7.98
C ASP A 72 12.69 -24.05 6.86
N SER A 73 12.07 -25.20 7.16
CA SER A 73 11.72 -26.22 6.16
C SER A 73 10.44 -25.90 5.39
N GLN A 74 9.59 -25.03 5.93
CA GLN A 74 8.25 -24.71 5.41
C GLN A 74 7.34 -25.94 5.27
N GLU A 75 7.61 -27.01 6.04
CA GLU A 75 6.78 -28.21 6.08
C GLU A 75 5.50 -27.99 6.92
N HIS A 76 5.58 -27.07 7.88
CA HIS A 76 4.51 -26.77 8.83
C HIS A 76 3.80 -25.48 8.46
N PHE A 77 4.57 -24.43 8.12
CA PHE A 77 4.04 -23.11 7.81
C PHE A 77 4.57 -22.58 6.47
N VAL A 78 3.65 -22.08 5.64
CA VAL A 78 3.98 -21.44 4.37
C VAL A 78 3.44 -20.01 4.38
N TYR A 79 4.34 -19.03 4.39
CA TYR A 79 3.95 -17.62 4.42
C TYR A 79 3.78 -17.04 3.01
N HIS A 80 2.68 -16.31 2.83
CA HIS A 80 2.34 -15.61 1.61
C HIS A 80 2.10 -14.13 1.90
N SER A 81 2.45 -13.28 0.93
CA SER A 81 2.21 -11.84 1.03
C SER A 81 1.46 -11.30 -0.19
N TRP A 82 0.42 -10.50 0.08
CA TRP A 82 -0.30 -9.71 -0.94
C TRP A 82 0.49 -8.50 -1.41
N HIS A 83 1.37 -7.97 -0.56
CA HIS A 83 2.25 -6.85 -0.88
C HIS A 83 3.40 -6.78 0.13
N CYS A 84 4.62 -6.99 -0.36
CA CYS A 84 5.77 -7.09 0.53
C CYS A 84 6.16 -5.73 1.14
N SER A 85 6.29 -5.69 2.46
CA SER A 85 7.11 -4.71 3.18
C SER A 85 8.61 -4.96 2.95
N GLN A 86 9.48 -4.16 3.60
CA GLN A 86 10.91 -4.46 3.64
C GLN A 86 11.20 -5.81 4.32
N TYR A 87 10.47 -6.13 5.38
CA TYR A 87 10.64 -7.37 6.12
C TYR A 87 10.20 -8.58 5.27
N GLU A 88 9.02 -8.53 4.68
CA GLU A 88 8.52 -9.61 3.81
C GLU A 88 9.37 -9.78 2.55
N ARG A 89 9.93 -8.70 2.00
CA ARG A 89 10.88 -8.77 0.88
C ARG A 89 12.13 -9.57 1.26
N LYS A 90 12.63 -9.41 2.49
CA LYS A 90 13.77 -10.20 2.98
C LYS A 90 13.38 -11.68 3.05
N LEU A 91 12.18 -12.01 3.54
CA LEU A 91 11.70 -13.38 3.53
C LEU A 91 11.56 -13.93 2.10
N CYS A 92 11.10 -13.13 1.13
CA CYS A 92 11.08 -13.54 -0.28
C CYS A 92 12.50 -13.84 -0.81
N ASP A 93 13.49 -13.00 -0.47
CA ASP A 93 14.89 -13.23 -0.86
C ASP A 93 15.48 -14.51 -0.28
N GLU A 94 15.01 -14.90 0.92
CA GLU A 94 15.42 -16.11 1.63
C GLU A 94 14.59 -17.34 1.21
N GLY A 95 13.60 -17.19 0.33
CA GLY A 95 12.73 -18.28 -0.11
C GLY A 95 11.68 -18.70 0.91
N LYS A 96 11.39 -17.86 1.91
CA LYS A 96 10.46 -18.08 3.03
C LYS A 96 9.12 -17.35 2.91
N CYS A 97 8.91 -16.62 1.81
CA CYS A 97 7.67 -15.89 1.55
C CYS A 97 7.32 -15.94 0.06
N TYR A 98 6.07 -16.31 -0.23
CA TYR A 98 5.55 -16.40 -1.59
C TYR A 98 4.59 -15.25 -1.89
N TYR A 99 4.94 -14.42 -2.86
CA TYR A 99 4.12 -13.29 -3.27
C TYR A 99 2.87 -13.75 -4.03
N ILE A 100 1.70 -13.20 -3.68
CA ILE A 100 0.45 -13.39 -4.40
C ILE A 100 0.07 -12.08 -5.13
N PRO A 101 0.06 -12.05 -6.47
CA PRO A 101 -0.30 -10.85 -7.21
C PRO A 101 -1.78 -10.51 -7.05
N MET A 102 -2.07 -9.28 -6.62
CA MET A 102 -3.43 -8.79 -6.41
C MET A 102 -3.55 -7.31 -6.76
N VAL A 103 -4.64 -6.98 -7.46
CA VAL A 103 -5.08 -5.60 -7.65
C VAL A 103 -5.93 -5.20 -6.46
N PHE A 104 -5.54 -4.15 -5.74
CA PHE A 104 -6.11 -3.84 -4.42
C PHE A 104 -7.60 -3.49 -4.44
N HIS A 105 -8.12 -2.81 -5.46
CA HIS A 105 -9.57 -2.58 -5.54
C HIS A 105 -10.40 -3.88 -5.66
N ASN A 106 -9.78 -5.02 -5.99
CA ASN A 106 -10.43 -6.33 -6.07
C ASN A 106 -10.29 -7.14 -4.79
N ASN A 107 -9.72 -6.59 -3.72
CA ASN A 107 -9.49 -7.33 -2.47
C ASN A 107 -10.76 -8.07 -1.99
N ALA A 108 -11.89 -7.36 -1.83
CA ALA A 108 -13.15 -8.01 -1.47
C ALA A 108 -13.62 -9.08 -2.47
N ALA A 109 -13.49 -8.82 -3.77
CA ALA A 109 -13.88 -9.77 -4.80
C ALA A 109 -13.01 -11.04 -4.81
N TYR A 110 -11.73 -10.93 -4.45
CA TYR A 110 -10.84 -12.09 -4.32
C TYR A 110 -11.33 -13.03 -3.22
N TYR A 111 -11.60 -12.50 -2.03
CA TYR A 111 -12.15 -13.27 -0.92
C TYR A 111 -13.56 -13.77 -1.17
N GLU A 112 -14.38 -13.01 -1.90
CA GLU A 112 -15.75 -13.40 -2.16
C GLU A 112 -15.89 -14.52 -3.20
N TYR A 113 -15.09 -14.50 -4.26
CA TYR A 113 -15.32 -15.37 -5.41
C TYR A 113 -14.25 -16.44 -5.62
N PHE A 114 -13.04 -16.27 -5.06
CA PHE A 114 -11.89 -17.08 -5.47
C PHE A 114 -11.11 -17.69 -4.31
N LEU A 115 -11.10 -17.05 -3.14
CA LEU A 115 -10.31 -17.50 -2.00
C LEU A 115 -11.20 -18.12 -0.93
N HIS A 116 -10.61 -19.07 -0.23
CA HIS A 116 -11.14 -19.59 1.01
C HIS A 116 -10.23 -19.14 2.17
N VAL A 117 -10.86 -18.87 3.32
CA VAL A 117 -10.20 -18.44 4.56
C VAL A 117 -10.77 -19.32 5.66
N ASN A 118 -9.96 -20.24 6.19
CA ASN A 118 -10.40 -21.11 7.27
C ASN A 118 -10.45 -20.32 8.58
N VAL A 119 -9.41 -19.52 8.84
CA VAL A 119 -9.33 -18.69 10.04
C VAL A 119 -8.83 -17.31 9.66
N VAL A 120 -9.52 -16.26 10.10
CA VAL A 120 -8.93 -14.92 10.17
C VAL A 120 -8.53 -14.64 11.60
N MET A 121 -7.33 -14.08 11.77
CA MET A 121 -6.83 -13.57 13.04
C MET A 121 -6.51 -12.09 12.83
N VAL A 122 -7.16 -11.20 13.57
CA VAL A 122 -7.08 -9.75 13.33
C VAL A 122 -7.02 -8.98 14.64
N SER A 123 -6.05 -8.05 14.73
CA SER A 123 -6.01 -7.10 15.83
C SER A 123 -7.08 -6.02 15.67
N VAL A 124 -7.80 -5.74 16.75
CA VAL A 124 -8.87 -4.73 16.80
C VAL A 124 -8.75 -3.86 18.05
N GLY A 125 -9.33 -2.66 18.00
CA GLY A 125 -9.51 -1.85 19.20
C GLY A 125 -10.56 -2.43 20.16
N PRO A 126 -10.60 -1.98 21.43
CA PRO A 126 -11.55 -2.48 22.43
C PRO A 126 -13.02 -2.41 21.99
N MET A 127 -13.82 -3.38 22.45
CA MET A 127 -15.26 -3.42 22.16
C MET A 127 -15.98 -2.21 22.76
N ASP A 128 -16.80 -1.54 21.96
CA ASP A 128 -17.63 -0.44 22.46
C ASP A 128 -18.91 -0.93 23.17
N LYS A 129 -19.66 0.02 23.74
CA LYS A 129 -20.92 -0.26 24.46
C LYS A 129 -22.03 -0.85 23.58
N HIS A 130 -21.86 -0.85 22.26
CA HIS A 130 -22.80 -1.35 21.27
C HIS A 130 -22.38 -2.72 20.70
N GLY A 131 -21.30 -3.32 21.23
CA GLY A 131 -20.84 -4.65 20.81
C GLY A 131 -19.92 -4.63 19.60
N TYR A 132 -19.40 -3.46 19.19
CA TYR A 132 -18.54 -3.35 18.02
C TYR A 132 -17.07 -3.22 18.39
N PHE A 133 -16.23 -3.96 17.66
CA PHE A 133 -14.79 -3.77 17.58
C PHE A 133 -14.45 -2.96 16.33
N ASN A 134 -13.36 -2.20 16.36
CA ASN A 134 -12.92 -1.39 15.23
C ASN A 134 -11.65 -2.00 14.61
N PHE A 135 -11.61 -2.16 13.29
CA PHE A 135 -10.45 -2.67 12.56
C PHE A 135 -9.30 -1.64 12.44
N SER A 136 -9.52 -0.44 12.97
CA SER A 136 -8.53 0.62 13.07
C SER A 136 -7.95 0.95 11.69
N VAL A 137 -6.64 1.17 11.62
CA VAL A 137 -5.89 1.54 10.43
C VAL A 137 -5.82 0.44 9.35
N ASN A 138 -6.50 -0.69 9.52
CA ASN A 138 -6.51 -1.82 8.58
C ASN A 138 -7.90 -2.08 7.99
N THR A 139 -8.84 -1.16 8.21
CA THR A 139 -10.20 -1.19 7.67
C THR A 139 -10.22 -1.55 6.18
N GLY A 140 -9.27 -1.04 5.39
CA GLY A 140 -9.15 -1.29 3.95
C GLY A 140 -9.18 -2.77 3.55
N VAL A 141 -8.66 -3.67 4.39
CA VAL A 141 -8.53 -5.10 4.08
C VAL A 141 -9.27 -6.02 5.05
N ALA A 142 -9.47 -5.62 6.30
CA ALA A 142 -9.88 -6.55 7.36
C ALA A 142 -11.33 -7.06 7.18
N ALA A 143 -12.25 -6.16 6.87
CA ALA A 143 -13.67 -6.50 6.75
C ALA A 143 -14.00 -7.54 5.66
N PRO A 144 -13.54 -7.41 4.40
CA PRO A 144 -13.81 -8.43 3.40
C PRO A 144 -13.25 -9.81 3.76
N ILE A 145 -12.12 -9.87 4.46
CA ILE A 145 -11.53 -11.12 4.94
C ILE A 145 -12.42 -11.72 6.02
N ALA A 146 -12.75 -10.93 7.06
CA ALA A 146 -13.55 -11.40 8.19
C ALA A 146 -14.95 -11.88 7.80
N ARG A 147 -15.60 -11.22 6.83
CA ARG A 147 -16.91 -11.66 6.31
C ARG A 147 -16.89 -13.02 5.62
N LYS A 148 -15.74 -13.49 5.15
CA LYS A 148 -15.60 -14.72 4.36
C LYS A 148 -14.88 -15.84 5.10
N ALA A 149 -14.33 -15.58 6.28
CA ALA A 149 -13.66 -16.58 7.08
C ALA A 149 -14.67 -17.54 7.73
N ASP A 150 -14.30 -18.82 7.85
CA ASP A 150 -15.11 -19.79 8.58
C ASP A 150 -15.06 -19.54 10.10
N ILE A 151 -13.91 -19.04 10.58
CA ILE A 151 -13.67 -18.70 11.99
C ILE A 151 -13.03 -17.30 12.07
N VAL A 152 -13.62 -16.42 12.87
CA VAL A 152 -13.12 -15.07 13.14
C VAL A 152 -12.57 -14.98 14.56
N ILE A 153 -11.26 -14.76 14.68
CA ILE A 153 -10.58 -14.51 15.95
C ILE A 153 -10.15 -13.05 15.99
N VAL A 154 -10.61 -12.32 16.99
CA VAL A 154 -10.15 -10.94 17.24
C VAL A 154 -9.16 -10.92 18.40
N GLU A 155 -8.03 -10.26 18.19
CA GLU A 155 -7.04 -9.94 19.22
C GLU A 155 -7.24 -8.49 19.65
N VAL A 156 -7.71 -8.26 20.87
CA VAL A 156 -7.99 -6.90 21.36
C VAL A 156 -6.68 -6.26 21.79
N ASN A 157 -6.34 -5.15 21.12
CA ASN A 157 -5.16 -4.35 21.42
C ASN A 157 -5.60 -2.92 21.74
N GLU A 158 -5.44 -2.50 22.99
CA GLU A 158 -5.86 -1.22 23.53
C GLU A 158 -5.10 -0.01 22.97
N HIS A 159 -3.96 -0.24 22.32
CA HIS A 159 -3.16 0.82 21.70
C HIS A 159 -3.67 1.19 20.29
N MET A 160 -4.59 0.40 19.71
CA MET A 160 -5.10 0.67 18.36
C MET A 160 -5.97 1.94 18.33
N PRO A 161 -5.69 2.90 17.43
CA PRO A 161 -6.53 4.07 17.29
C PRO A 161 -7.90 3.67 16.75
N LYS A 162 -8.96 4.30 17.25
CA LYS A 162 -10.31 4.11 16.75
C LYS A 162 -10.50 4.93 15.48
N ILE A 163 -10.65 4.26 14.35
CA ILE A 163 -10.82 4.92 13.06
C ILE A 163 -12.29 4.94 12.69
N ARG A 164 -12.80 6.14 12.36
CA ARG A 164 -14.15 6.30 11.84
C ARG A 164 -14.22 5.82 10.39
N GLY A 165 -15.40 5.46 9.93
CA GLY A 165 -15.65 5.15 8.52
C GLY A 165 -17.02 5.63 8.06
N GLY A 166 -17.42 5.15 6.89
CA GLY A 166 -18.81 5.16 6.47
C GLY A 166 -19.43 3.76 6.43
N TYR A 167 -18.62 2.71 6.30
CA TYR A 167 -19.02 1.31 6.40
C TYR A 167 -17.79 0.39 6.51
N ASP A 168 -18.01 -0.82 7.05
CA ASP A 168 -17.02 -1.90 7.16
C ASP A 168 -15.75 -1.56 7.98
N GLU A 169 -15.74 -0.49 8.76
CA GLU A 169 -14.66 -0.16 9.71
C GLU A 169 -14.75 -0.92 11.05
N CYS A 170 -15.87 -1.61 11.27
CA CYS A 170 -16.16 -2.31 12.52
C CYS A 170 -16.71 -3.72 12.26
N ILE A 171 -16.59 -4.57 13.27
CA ILE A 171 -17.23 -5.90 13.36
C ILE A 171 -17.99 -6.04 14.67
N HIS A 172 -19.20 -6.59 14.61
CA HIS A 172 -20.00 -6.82 15.81
C HIS A 172 -19.64 -8.15 16.46
N ILE A 173 -19.71 -8.23 17.79
CA ILE A 173 -19.39 -9.45 18.56
C ILE A 173 -20.22 -10.69 18.17
N SER A 174 -21.38 -10.51 17.55
CA SER A 174 -22.14 -11.64 16.99
C SER A 174 -21.41 -12.37 15.87
N ASP A 175 -20.53 -11.67 15.17
CA ASP A 175 -19.83 -12.14 13.97
C ASP A 175 -18.37 -12.51 14.28
N VAL A 176 -18.01 -12.50 15.57
CA VAL A 176 -16.69 -12.90 16.09
C VAL A 176 -16.85 -14.25 16.77
N ASP A 177 -16.01 -15.24 16.48
CA ASP A 177 -16.07 -16.56 17.11
C ASP A 177 -15.30 -16.61 18.43
N MET A 178 -14.11 -16.02 18.45
CA MET A 178 -13.21 -16.02 19.60
C MET A 178 -12.57 -14.66 19.81
N ILE A 179 -12.33 -14.31 21.07
CA ILE A 179 -11.70 -13.07 21.50
C ILE A 179 -10.46 -13.43 22.31
N VAL A 180 -9.35 -12.74 22.04
CA VAL A 180 -8.11 -12.87 22.79
C VAL A 180 -7.72 -11.50 23.33
N GLU A 181 -7.31 -11.48 24.59
CA GLU A 181 -6.69 -10.33 25.26
C GLU A 181 -5.31 -10.76 25.78
N GLY A 182 -4.40 -9.81 25.91
CA GLY A 182 -3.09 -10.03 26.51
C GLY A 182 -2.25 -8.77 26.46
N ASP A 183 -1.00 -8.85 26.92
CA ASP A 183 -0.11 -7.71 26.95
C ASP A 183 0.42 -7.39 25.55
N HIS A 184 0.18 -6.17 25.08
CA HIS A 184 0.76 -5.63 23.86
C HIS A 184 1.86 -4.63 24.18
N GLU A 185 2.98 -4.74 23.48
CA GLU A 185 3.95 -3.64 23.48
C GLU A 185 3.34 -2.45 22.71
N PRO A 186 3.57 -1.19 23.15
CA PRO A 186 3.20 -0.02 22.37
C PRO A 186 3.78 -0.10 20.96
N PHE A 187 3.06 0.44 19.98
CA PHE A 187 3.53 0.41 18.60
C PHE A 187 4.91 1.08 18.47
N ALA A 188 5.82 0.35 17.81
CA ALA A 188 7.14 0.85 17.53
C ALA A 188 7.03 2.06 16.60
N ASP A 189 7.71 3.15 16.96
CA ASP A 189 7.71 4.34 16.14
C ASP A 189 8.39 4.06 14.79
N VAL A 190 7.61 4.10 13.71
CA VAL A 190 8.12 3.84 12.36
C VAL A 190 8.87 5.07 11.89
N LYS A 191 10.20 5.00 11.90
CA LYS A 191 11.04 6.06 11.36
C LYS A 191 10.75 6.24 9.87
N THR A 192 10.13 7.35 9.52
CA THR A 192 9.94 7.75 8.13
C THR A 192 11.29 7.92 7.44
N GLN A 193 11.43 7.37 6.23
CA GLN A 193 12.62 7.58 5.44
C GLN A 193 12.74 9.05 5.05
N ALA A 194 13.84 9.69 5.43
CA ALA A 194 14.12 11.07 5.05
C ALA A 194 14.28 11.19 3.52
N PRO A 195 13.69 12.22 2.89
CA PRO A 195 13.89 12.48 1.46
C PRO A 195 15.36 12.68 1.11
N ARG A 196 15.83 12.03 0.04
CA ARG A 196 17.14 12.30 -0.56
C ARG A 196 17.04 13.54 -1.46
N GLU A 197 18.19 14.10 -1.84
CA GLU A 197 18.25 15.23 -2.77
C GLU A 197 17.52 14.95 -4.10
N VAL A 198 17.69 13.74 -4.64
CA VAL A 198 16.98 13.31 -5.86
C VAL A 198 15.47 13.30 -5.69
N ASP A 199 14.98 12.93 -4.50
CA ASP A 199 13.56 12.87 -4.18
C ASP A 199 12.97 14.30 -4.11
N ARG A 200 13.71 15.24 -3.50
CA ARG A 200 13.35 16.67 -3.45
C ARG A 200 13.31 17.30 -4.84
N LYS A 201 14.32 17.02 -5.67
CA LYS A 201 14.38 17.53 -7.04
C LYS A 201 13.23 17.02 -7.92
N ILE A 202 12.81 15.76 -7.74
CA ILE A 202 11.61 15.24 -8.40
C ILE A 202 10.38 15.98 -7.88
N ALA A 203 10.23 16.10 -6.56
CA ALA A 203 9.09 16.80 -5.95
C ALA A 203 8.95 18.25 -6.45
N GLU A 204 10.05 19.02 -6.54
CA GLU A 204 10.09 20.36 -7.12
C GLU A 204 9.50 20.43 -8.53
N LEU A 205 9.73 19.41 -9.35
CA LEU A 205 9.17 19.33 -10.70
C LEU A 205 7.68 19.01 -10.72
N LEU A 206 7.15 18.38 -9.66
CA LEU A 206 5.74 18.02 -9.55
C LEU A 206 4.87 19.14 -8.98
N ILE A 207 5.37 19.96 -8.05
CA ILE A 207 4.60 21.03 -7.39
C ILE A 207 3.83 21.92 -8.39
N PRO A 208 4.40 22.38 -9.52
CA PRO A 208 3.70 23.24 -10.48
C PRO A 208 2.45 22.61 -11.12
N TYR A 209 2.30 21.30 -11.01
CA TYR A 209 1.13 20.58 -11.52
C TYR A 209 -0.01 20.48 -10.49
N ILE A 210 0.23 20.83 -9.23
CA ILE A 210 -0.74 20.75 -8.15
C ILE A 210 -1.36 22.13 -7.95
N VAL A 211 -2.68 22.16 -7.76
CA VAL A 211 -3.46 23.40 -7.63
C VAL A 211 -4.21 23.42 -6.31
N ASP A 212 -4.67 24.60 -5.90
CA ASP A 212 -5.55 24.75 -4.73
C ASP A 212 -6.75 23.81 -4.85
N GLY A 213 -7.11 23.15 -3.75
CA GLY A 213 -8.21 22.18 -3.73
C GLY A 213 -7.88 20.81 -4.32
N SER A 214 -6.65 20.54 -4.77
CA SER A 214 -6.24 19.20 -5.25
C SER A 214 -6.43 18.14 -4.17
N THR A 215 -6.90 16.95 -4.58
CA THR A 215 -6.95 15.76 -3.73
C THR A 215 -5.76 14.87 -4.02
N LEU A 216 -5.03 14.46 -2.99
CA LEU A 216 -3.77 13.77 -3.10
C LEU A 216 -3.91 12.29 -2.77
N GLN A 217 -3.31 11.46 -3.62
CA GLN A 217 -2.85 10.12 -3.26
C GLN A 217 -1.32 10.10 -3.33
N LEU A 218 -0.72 9.71 -2.22
CA LEU A 218 0.72 9.61 -1.99
C LEU A 218 1.02 8.19 -1.50
N GLY A 219 2.14 7.61 -1.95
CA GLY A 219 2.66 6.37 -1.37
C GLY A 219 3.42 6.61 -0.06
N ILE A 220 4.24 5.63 0.33
CA ILE A 220 5.21 5.74 1.44
C ILE A 220 6.65 5.85 0.93
N GLY A 221 7.53 6.45 1.75
CA GLY A 221 8.98 6.53 1.51
C GLY A 221 9.49 7.94 1.19
N GLY A 222 10.77 8.03 0.80
CA GLY A 222 11.45 9.32 0.63
C GLY A 222 10.80 10.29 -0.36
N MET A 223 10.33 9.80 -1.52
CA MET A 223 9.70 10.66 -2.55
C MET A 223 8.33 11.20 -2.11
N PRO A 224 7.36 10.39 -1.66
CA PRO A 224 6.09 10.91 -1.16
C PRO A 224 6.26 11.87 0.03
N ASN A 225 7.21 11.58 0.93
CA ASN A 225 7.55 12.46 2.05
C ASN A 225 8.09 13.82 1.55
N ALA A 226 8.94 13.82 0.52
CA ALA A 226 9.45 15.05 -0.08
C ALA A 226 8.31 15.93 -0.61
N VAL A 227 7.36 15.31 -1.32
CA VAL A 227 6.17 16.02 -1.83
C VAL A 227 5.34 16.57 -0.69
N GLY A 228 5.04 15.77 0.34
CA GLY A 228 4.30 16.22 1.52
C GLY A 228 4.96 17.40 2.25
N GLU A 229 6.26 17.32 2.51
CA GLU A 229 7.05 18.41 3.11
C GLU A 229 6.98 19.70 2.30
N MET A 230 7.17 19.60 0.98
CA MET A 230 7.17 20.77 0.10
C MET A 230 5.79 21.40 -0.02
N LEU A 231 4.74 20.58 -0.14
CA LEU A 231 3.36 21.06 -0.16
C LEU A 231 2.97 21.75 1.15
N ALA A 232 3.40 21.22 2.29
CA ALA A 232 3.19 21.83 3.60
C ALA A 232 3.82 23.24 3.69
N GLN A 233 4.96 23.44 3.03
CA GLN A 233 5.69 24.71 2.98
C GLN A 233 5.26 25.63 1.83
N SER A 234 4.43 25.15 0.91
CA SER A 234 3.98 25.90 -0.26
C SER A 234 2.89 26.93 0.06
N ASP A 235 2.54 27.76 -0.92
CA ASP A 235 1.42 28.69 -0.87
C ASP A 235 0.06 28.05 -1.18
N LEU A 236 0.04 26.80 -1.66
CA LEU A 236 -1.18 26.04 -1.97
C LEU A 236 -2.11 25.92 -0.77
N LYS A 237 -3.42 25.84 -1.00
CA LYS A 237 -4.46 25.83 0.02
C LYS A 237 -5.51 24.78 -0.23
N ASP A 238 -6.21 24.46 0.85
CA ASP A 238 -7.41 23.62 0.85
C ASP A 238 -7.22 22.25 0.18
N LEU A 239 -6.02 21.68 0.33
CA LEU A 239 -5.69 20.35 -0.18
C LEU A 239 -6.54 19.29 0.52
N ALA A 240 -6.66 18.13 -0.13
CA ALA A 240 -7.44 17.01 0.35
C ALA A 240 -6.68 15.69 0.20
N MET A 241 -7.17 14.64 0.85
CA MET A 241 -6.66 13.27 0.70
C MET A 241 -7.75 12.26 0.33
N HIS A 242 -7.38 11.36 -0.56
CA HIS A 242 -8.10 10.12 -0.90
C HIS A 242 -7.05 9.11 -1.31
N THR A 243 -6.57 8.29 -0.39
CA THR A 243 -5.31 7.56 -0.57
C THR A 243 -5.44 6.10 -0.17
N GLU A 244 -4.72 5.20 -0.84
CA GLU A 244 -4.61 3.82 -0.37
C GLU A 244 -3.96 3.76 1.01
N LEU A 245 -2.79 4.41 1.13
CA LEU A 245 -1.97 4.42 2.34
C LEU A 245 -1.90 5.85 2.89
N CYS A 246 -2.28 6.01 4.16
CA CYS A 246 -2.04 7.23 4.94
C CYS A 246 -0.70 7.13 5.66
N SER A 247 0.09 8.20 5.59
CA SER A 247 1.42 8.32 6.18
C SER A 247 1.64 9.71 6.78
N ASP A 248 2.78 9.91 7.44
CA ASP A 248 3.19 11.18 8.06
C ASP A 248 3.21 12.38 7.11
N ALA A 249 3.29 12.16 5.79
CA ALA A 249 3.16 13.22 4.80
C ALA A 249 1.82 13.98 4.96
N TYR A 250 0.72 13.28 5.25
CA TYR A 250 -0.58 13.90 5.47
C TYR A 250 -0.68 14.60 6.82
N LEU A 251 -0.04 14.04 7.85
CA LEU A 251 0.08 14.69 9.16
C LEU A 251 0.80 16.04 9.03
N ALA A 252 1.88 16.11 8.24
CA ALA A 252 2.59 17.36 7.98
C ALA A 252 1.70 18.39 7.28
N LEU A 253 0.92 17.97 6.27
CA LEU A 253 -0.04 18.85 5.60
C LEU A 253 -1.14 19.35 6.54
N TYR A 254 -1.64 18.48 7.42
CA TYR A 254 -2.64 18.83 8.42
C TYR A 254 -2.09 19.87 9.41
N LYS A 255 -0.90 19.63 9.98
CA LYS A 255 -0.24 20.57 10.91
C LYS A 255 0.06 21.92 10.28
N ALA A 256 0.35 21.95 8.98
CA ALA A 256 0.54 23.18 8.22
C ALA A 256 -0.78 23.90 7.84
N GLY A 257 -1.93 23.36 8.23
CA GLY A 257 -3.25 23.91 7.91
C GLY A 257 -3.63 23.79 6.43
N LYS A 258 -2.96 22.90 5.69
CA LYS A 258 -3.16 22.73 4.24
C LYS A 258 -4.20 21.67 3.91
N LEU A 259 -4.31 20.62 4.74
CA LEU A 259 -5.23 19.51 4.53
C LEU A 259 -6.61 19.81 5.13
N THR A 260 -7.57 20.21 4.30
CA THR A 260 -8.93 20.59 4.73
C THR A 260 -10.01 19.66 4.21
N ASN A 261 -9.77 18.94 3.12
CA ASN A 261 -10.75 18.07 2.44
C ASN A 261 -12.04 18.78 1.98
N LYS A 262 -12.05 20.12 1.97
CA LYS A 262 -13.26 20.94 1.85
C LYS A 262 -13.92 20.86 0.47
N TYR A 263 -13.14 20.72 -0.59
CA TYR A 263 -13.64 20.81 -1.97
C TYR A 263 -13.85 19.46 -2.64
N LYS A 264 -13.63 18.33 -1.95
CA LYS A 264 -13.91 17.01 -2.53
C LYS A 264 -15.39 16.91 -2.97
N ASN A 265 -15.59 16.24 -4.10
CA ASN A 265 -16.91 15.96 -4.67
C ASN A 265 -17.67 14.92 -3.84
N ILE A 266 -16.95 13.93 -3.34
CA ILE A 266 -17.41 12.84 -2.46
C ILE A 266 -16.60 12.85 -1.16
N ASP A 267 -17.14 12.31 -0.08
CA ASP A 267 -16.52 12.33 1.26
C ASP A 267 -16.06 13.73 1.70
N ARG A 268 -16.85 14.75 1.35
CA ARG A 268 -16.50 16.15 1.59
C ARG A 268 -16.22 16.40 3.07
N GLY A 269 -15.09 17.06 3.35
CA GLY A 269 -14.65 17.37 4.71
C GLY A 269 -13.96 16.21 5.42
N LYS A 270 -13.85 15.03 4.79
CA LYS A 270 -13.15 13.87 5.35
C LYS A 270 -11.93 13.47 4.51
N GLY A 271 -10.80 13.29 5.19
CA GLY A 271 -9.62 12.65 4.61
C GLY A 271 -9.84 11.15 4.54
N VAL A 272 -9.79 10.59 3.34
CA VAL A 272 -10.11 9.17 3.10
C VAL A 272 -8.85 8.34 2.96
N PHE A 273 -8.79 7.21 3.65
CA PHE A 273 -7.73 6.22 3.45
C PHE A 273 -8.21 4.76 3.49
N GLY A 274 -7.39 3.83 2.97
CA GLY A 274 -7.62 2.39 3.09
C GLY A 274 -6.87 1.78 4.28
N CYS A 275 -5.54 1.94 4.29
CA CYS A 275 -4.69 1.59 5.42
C CYS A 275 -3.82 2.77 5.88
N ALA A 276 -3.26 2.74 7.09
CA ALA A 276 -2.29 3.74 7.55
C ALA A 276 -1.02 3.10 8.10
N ILE A 277 0.13 3.71 7.78
CA ILE A 277 1.46 3.30 8.24
C ILE A 277 2.28 4.56 8.49
N GLY A 278 2.78 4.74 9.71
CA GLY A 278 3.61 5.88 10.05
C GLY A 278 4.02 5.92 11.52
N SER A 279 4.37 7.12 11.98
CA SER A 279 4.76 7.37 13.37
C SER A 279 3.61 7.18 14.36
N ASN A 280 3.93 7.12 15.65
CA ASN A 280 2.91 7.13 16.70
C ASN A 280 2.08 8.42 16.70
N GLU A 281 2.67 9.56 16.34
CA GLU A 281 1.95 10.83 16.23
C GLU A 281 0.92 10.82 15.09
N LEU A 282 1.19 10.06 14.02
CA LEU A 282 0.19 9.81 12.97
C LEU A 282 -1.02 9.08 13.56
N TYR A 283 -0.79 8.01 14.33
CA TYR A 283 -1.88 7.24 14.92
C TYR A 283 -2.68 8.05 15.94
N GLU A 284 -2.03 8.89 16.75
CA GLU A 284 -2.71 9.85 17.64
C GLU A 284 -3.58 10.85 16.86
N TRP A 285 -3.11 11.36 15.72
CA TRP A 285 -3.91 12.26 14.89
C TRP A 285 -5.12 11.58 14.24
N LEU A 286 -5.00 10.29 13.92
CA LEU A 286 -6.07 9.51 13.31
C LEU A 286 -7.14 9.08 14.33
N ASP A 287 -6.78 8.91 15.60
CA ASP A 287 -7.65 8.40 16.66
C ASP A 287 -8.92 9.26 16.88
N ASP A 288 -10.08 8.61 16.72
CA ASP A 288 -11.45 9.13 16.82
C ASP A 288 -11.72 10.46 16.09
N ASN A 289 -10.89 10.81 15.10
CA ASN A 289 -10.92 12.09 14.42
C ASN A 289 -12.07 12.17 13.39
N PRO A 290 -13.08 13.04 13.57
CA PRO A 290 -14.22 13.14 12.65
C PRO A 290 -13.87 13.71 11.26
N GLY A 291 -12.69 14.34 11.11
CA GLY A 291 -12.16 14.83 9.84
C GLY A 291 -11.50 13.75 8.99
N ILE A 292 -11.47 12.50 9.47
CA ILE A 292 -10.84 11.36 8.81
C ILE A 292 -11.86 10.22 8.68
N ALA A 293 -11.72 9.41 7.63
CA ALA A 293 -12.46 8.16 7.49
C ALA A 293 -11.63 7.08 6.77
N ALA A 294 -11.65 5.86 7.31
CA ALA A 294 -11.19 4.68 6.59
C ALA A 294 -12.36 3.95 5.92
N TYR A 295 -12.08 3.35 4.76
CA TYR A 295 -13.03 2.58 3.98
C TYR A 295 -12.34 1.35 3.37
N PRO A 296 -13.10 0.31 2.99
CA PRO A 296 -12.57 -0.83 2.25
C PRO A 296 -11.89 -0.44 0.94
N LEU A 297 -10.86 -1.19 0.54
CA LEU A 297 -10.09 -0.91 -0.67
C LEU A 297 -10.93 -0.99 -1.95
N GLU A 298 -12.00 -1.78 -1.98
CA GLU A 298 -12.92 -1.84 -3.12
C GLU A 298 -13.67 -0.53 -3.40
N TYR A 299 -13.63 0.43 -2.47
CA TYR A 299 -14.08 1.81 -2.64
C TYR A 299 -12.92 2.77 -2.82
N VAL A 300 -11.97 2.77 -1.87
CA VAL A 300 -10.84 3.71 -1.87
C VAL A 300 -10.06 3.63 -3.18
N ASN A 301 -9.80 2.41 -3.64
CA ASN A 301 -9.00 2.16 -4.83
C ASN A 301 -9.85 2.00 -6.09
N ARG A 302 -11.18 2.12 -6.04
CA ARG A 302 -11.99 1.89 -7.25
C ARG A 302 -11.73 3.03 -8.25
N PRO A 303 -11.26 2.78 -9.49
CA PRO A 303 -10.98 3.86 -10.43
C PRO A 303 -12.18 4.76 -10.71
N TYR A 304 -13.40 4.19 -10.71
CA TYR A 304 -14.65 4.94 -10.85
C TYR A 304 -14.95 5.87 -9.66
N VAL A 305 -14.56 5.52 -8.44
CA VAL A 305 -14.72 6.38 -7.26
C VAL A 305 -13.68 7.49 -7.33
N ILE A 306 -12.43 7.14 -7.61
CA ILE A 306 -11.32 8.08 -7.73
C ILE A 306 -11.60 9.14 -8.81
N SER A 307 -12.15 8.75 -9.97
CA SER A 307 -12.42 9.68 -11.08
C SER A 307 -13.54 10.69 -10.82
N GLN A 308 -14.36 10.48 -9.79
CA GLN A 308 -15.39 11.44 -9.38
C GLN A 308 -14.81 12.64 -8.61
N ILE A 309 -13.56 12.56 -8.18
CA ILE A 309 -12.88 13.60 -7.40
C ILE A 309 -12.14 14.53 -8.36
N ASP A 310 -12.55 15.80 -8.42
CA ASP A 310 -11.87 16.79 -9.24
C ASP A 310 -10.43 17.03 -8.77
N ASN A 311 -9.54 17.33 -9.72
CA ASN A 311 -8.13 17.62 -9.46
C ASN A 311 -7.44 16.54 -8.62
N MET A 312 -7.82 15.28 -8.83
CA MET A 312 -7.17 14.13 -8.20
C MET A 312 -5.74 14.01 -8.71
N VAL A 313 -4.77 14.08 -7.80
CA VAL A 313 -3.34 13.94 -8.08
C VAL A 313 -2.83 12.66 -7.43
N SER A 314 -2.45 11.70 -8.26
CA SER A 314 -1.80 10.46 -7.82
C SER A 314 -0.30 10.54 -8.06
N ILE A 315 0.49 10.20 -7.04
CA ILE A 315 1.95 10.18 -7.12
C ILE A 315 2.46 8.84 -6.60
N ASN A 316 2.97 8.03 -7.53
CA ASN A 316 3.50 6.70 -7.27
C ASN A 316 4.96 6.59 -7.68
N SER A 317 5.66 5.60 -7.14
CA SER A 317 7.06 5.31 -7.49
C SER A 317 7.17 4.01 -8.29
N CYS A 318 8.22 3.86 -9.09
CA CYS A 318 8.54 2.60 -9.76
C CYS A 318 10.03 2.22 -9.66
N VAL A 319 10.34 0.98 -10.02
CA VAL A 319 11.70 0.44 -10.07
C VAL A 319 12.37 0.78 -11.40
N ALA A 320 11.64 0.66 -12.51
CA ALA A 320 12.14 0.94 -13.84
C ALA A 320 11.01 1.21 -14.84
N VAL A 321 11.38 1.81 -15.96
CA VAL A 321 10.53 1.95 -17.16
C VAL A 321 11.32 1.54 -18.39
N ASP A 322 10.67 0.97 -19.40
CA ASP A 322 11.31 0.73 -20.70
C ASP A 322 10.97 1.80 -21.75
N LEU A 323 11.66 1.80 -22.90
CA LEU A 323 11.44 2.79 -23.98
C LEU A 323 10.05 2.72 -24.64
N TYR A 324 9.26 1.68 -24.37
CA TYR A 324 7.87 1.60 -24.80
C TYR A 324 6.90 2.22 -23.78
N GLY A 325 7.40 2.59 -22.61
CA GLY A 325 6.65 3.14 -21.49
C GLY A 325 5.99 2.09 -20.62
N GLN A 326 6.44 0.83 -20.65
CA GLN A 326 6.02 -0.18 -19.68
C GLN A 326 6.72 0.11 -18.34
N VAL A 327 6.00 -0.01 -17.23
CA VAL A 327 6.52 0.28 -15.89
C VAL A 327 6.55 -0.99 -15.05
N ALA A 328 7.70 -1.24 -14.43
CA ALA A 328 7.89 -2.26 -13.40
C ALA A 328 8.03 -1.55 -12.05
N ALA A 329 7.09 -1.80 -11.13
CA ALA A 329 7.09 -1.18 -9.80
C ALA A 329 7.29 -2.20 -8.68
N GLU A 330 6.93 -3.47 -8.91
CA GLU A 330 6.93 -4.50 -7.86
C GLU A 330 8.09 -5.48 -7.92
N SER A 331 8.89 -5.47 -9.00
CA SER A 331 10.01 -6.39 -9.16
C SER A 331 11.24 -5.72 -9.79
N SER A 332 12.39 -6.37 -9.61
CA SER A 332 13.62 -6.08 -10.36
C SER A 332 14.07 -7.38 -11.02
N GLY A 333 13.80 -7.52 -12.33
CA GLY A 333 13.78 -8.85 -12.94
C GLY A 333 12.75 -9.75 -12.25
N SER A 334 13.14 -10.98 -11.90
CA SER A 334 12.28 -11.92 -11.15
C SER A 334 12.28 -11.73 -9.64
N ARG A 335 13.15 -10.87 -9.10
CA ARG A 335 13.21 -10.62 -7.65
C ARG A 335 12.06 -9.73 -7.22
N GLN A 336 11.22 -10.21 -6.32
CA GLN A 336 10.11 -9.44 -5.75
C GLN A 336 10.63 -8.30 -4.86
N ILE A 337 10.04 -7.13 -5.01
CA ILE A 337 10.36 -5.91 -4.27
C ILE A 337 9.16 -5.53 -3.39
N SER A 338 7.96 -5.43 -3.95
CA SER A 338 6.77 -4.98 -3.22
C SER A 338 5.55 -5.80 -3.63
N GLY A 339 4.43 -5.17 -3.98
CA GLY A 339 3.37 -5.79 -4.75
C GLY A 339 2.79 -4.84 -5.79
N THR A 340 1.78 -5.32 -6.52
CA THR A 340 1.04 -4.58 -7.54
C THR A 340 0.31 -3.40 -6.89
N GLY A 341 -0.31 -3.65 -5.73
CA GLY A 341 -1.01 -2.63 -4.95
C GLY A 341 -2.14 -1.99 -5.73
N GLY A 342 -2.43 -0.73 -5.41
CA GLY A 342 -3.34 0.14 -6.15
C GLY A 342 -2.67 1.15 -7.07
N GLN A 343 -1.38 0.99 -7.41
CA GLN A 343 -0.71 1.94 -8.30
C GLN A 343 -1.49 2.14 -9.60
N LEU A 344 -1.85 1.03 -10.26
CA LEU A 344 -2.61 1.06 -11.51
C LEU A 344 -4.01 1.64 -11.31
N ASP A 345 -4.61 1.40 -10.14
CA ASP A 345 -5.93 1.89 -9.79
C ASP A 345 -5.98 3.42 -9.75
N PHE A 346 -5.01 4.01 -9.05
CA PHE A 346 -4.88 5.47 -8.97
C PHE A 346 -4.38 6.09 -10.26
N LEU A 347 -3.59 5.37 -11.08
CA LEU A 347 -3.26 5.84 -12.43
C LEU A 347 -4.52 6.01 -13.28
N ILE A 348 -5.38 5.00 -13.33
CA ILE A 348 -6.63 5.02 -14.11
C ILE A 348 -7.63 6.02 -13.53
N GLY A 349 -7.78 6.03 -12.20
CA GLY A 349 -8.72 6.90 -11.52
C GLY A 349 -8.37 8.38 -11.67
N ALA A 350 -7.10 8.74 -11.43
CA ALA A 350 -6.66 10.13 -11.53
C ALA A 350 -6.61 10.64 -12.98
N SER A 351 -6.27 9.80 -13.97
CA SER A 351 -6.36 10.20 -15.39
C SER A 351 -7.80 10.39 -15.85
N GLY A 352 -8.76 9.65 -15.29
CA GLY A 352 -10.18 9.82 -15.53
C GLY A 352 -10.82 11.01 -14.79
N SER A 353 -10.12 11.61 -13.81
CA SER A 353 -10.62 12.74 -13.04
C SER A 353 -10.50 14.05 -13.81
N ARG A 354 -11.50 14.94 -13.67
CA ARG A 354 -11.45 16.27 -14.27
C ARG A 354 -10.33 17.10 -13.65
N GLY A 355 -9.36 17.50 -14.48
CA GLY A 355 -8.16 18.22 -14.03
C GLY A 355 -7.13 17.32 -13.30
N GLY A 356 -7.39 16.02 -13.26
CA GLY A 356 -6.56 15.04 -12.56
C GLY A 356 -5.22 14.80 -13.24
N LYS A 357 -4.26 14.32 -12.45
CA LYS A 357 -2.90 14.05 -12.88
C LYS A 357 -2.38 12.79 -12.18
N ALA A 358 -1.72 11.92 -12.94
CA ALA A 358 -1.19 10.69 -12.40
C ALA A 358 0.29 10.56 -12.75
N PHE A 359 1.15 10.51 -11.74
CA PHE A 359 2.60 10.52 -11.86
C PHE A 359 3.20 9.19 -11.44
N ILE A 360 4.09 8.66 -12.29
CA ILE A 360 5.07 7.65 -11.92
C ILE A 360 6.43 8.32 -11.76
N CYS A 361 7.06 8.12 -10.62
CA CYS A 361 8.31 8.78 -10.24
C CYS A 361 9.42 7.76 -10.01
N MET A 362 10.63 8.08 -10.43
CA MET A 362 11.83 7.32 -10.10
C MET A 362 13.07 8.19 -10.22
N SER A 363 14.13 7.88 -9.48
CA SER A 363 15.45 8.39 -9.84
C SER A 363 15.82 7.88 -11.24
N SER A 364 16.58 8.62 -12.03
CA SER A 364 16.96 8.16 -13.37
C SER A 364 17.94 6.98 -13.34
N THR A 365 18.65 6.78 -12.22
CA THR A 365 19.66 5.75 -12.02
C THR A 365 19.56 5.08 -10.65
N HIS A 366 20.29 3.97 -10.49
CA HIS A 366 20.65 3.39 -9.20
C HIS A 366 22.08 2.87 -9.25
N THR A 367 22.69 2.72 -8.08
CA THR A 367 24.02 2.10 -7.94
C THR A 367 23.87 0.75 -7.27
N ASP A 368 24.45 -0.29 -7.85
CA ASP A 368 24.41 -1.63 -7.27
C ASP A 368 25.42 -1.80 -6.12
N ARG A 369 25.45 -2.99 -5.52
CA ARG A 369 26.35 -3.31 -4.40
C ARG A 369 27.84 -3.27 -4.78
N ASN A 370 28.16 -3.36 -6.08
CA ASN A 370 29.52 -3.29 -6.60
C ASN A 370 29.93 -1.86 -6.99
N GLY A 371 29.06 -0.87 -6.73
CA GLY A 371 29.33 0.53 -7.08
C GLY A 371 29.07 0.86 -8.56
N VAL A 372 28.48 -0.05 -9.34
CA VAL A 372 28.18 0.20 -10.75
C VAL A 372 26.86 0.97 -10.86
N LYS A 373 26.90 2.08 -11.59
CA LYS A 373 25.72 2.89 -11.90
C LYS A 373 24.93 2.26 -13.05
N HIS A 374 23.62 2.15 -12.87
CA HIS A 374 22.69 1.57 -13.85
C HIS A 374 21.53 2.54 -14.12
N SER A 375 21.08 2.60 -15.37
CA SER A 375 19.87 3.36 -15.73
C SER A 375 18.60 2.65 -15.26
N ARG A 376 17.61 3.43 -14.78
CA ARG A 376 16.24 2.95 -14.55
C ARG A 376 15.35 3.10 -15.78
N VAL A 377 15.75 3.91 -16.76
CA VAL A 377 15.19 3.87 -18.12
C VAL A 377 15.92 2.77 -18.89
N LYS A 378 15.23 1.67 -19.19
CA LYS A 378 15.78 0.50 -19.87
C LYS A 378 15.42 0.50 -21.36
N PRO A 379 16.24 -0.08 -22.24
CA PRO A 379 15.85 -0.31 -23.64
C PRO A 379 14.55 -1.12 -23.76
N GLN A 380 14.45 -2.19 -22.98
CA GLN A 380 13.33 -3.12 -22.90
C GLN A 380 13.46 -3.92 -21.60
N PHE A 381 12.35 -4.38 -21.04
CA PHE A 381 12.39 -5.34 -19.94
C PHE A 381 12.84 -6.73 -20.38
N ASN A 382 13.59 -7.40 -19.51
CA ASN A 382 14.08 -8.76 -19.73
C ASN A 382 13.87 -9.58 -18.46
N GLY A 383 12.61 -9.95 -18.20
CA GLY A 383 12.18 -10.67 -17.01
C GLY A 383 11.61 -9.81 -15.88
N ASP A 384 11.59 -8.48 -16.04
CA ASP A 384 10.86 -7.59 -15.12
C ASP A 384 9.34 -7.82 -15.22
N ILE A 385 8.63 -7.73 -14.10
CA ILE A 385 7.17 -7.86 -14.03
C ILE A 385 6.54 -6.49 -14.33
N ILE A 386 5.64 -6.44 -15.31
CA ILE A 386 4.95 -5.21 -15.71
C ILE A 386 3.82 -4.96 -14.73
N THR A 387 3.96 -3.92 -13.91
CA THR A 387 2.92 -3.49 -12.96
C THR A 387 1.93 -2.53 -13.63
N SER A 388 2.45 -1.53 -14.38
CA SER A 388 1.61 -0.59 -15.12
C SER A 388 1.83 -0.77 -16.63
N PRO A 389 0.83 -1.26 -17.37
CA PRO A 389 0.91 -1.43 -18.82
C PRO A 389 1.16 -0.08 -19.52
N ARG A 390 1.90 -0.09 -20.62
CA ARG A 390 2.24 1.14 -21.37
C ARG A 390 1.03 1.99 -21.77
N SER A 391 -0.13 1.38 -21.95
CA SER A 391 -1.38 2.07 -22.29
C SER A 391 -2.00 2.88 -21.15
N GLN A 392 -1.54 2.68 -19.90
CA GLN A 392 -2.08 3.31 -18.70
C GLN A 392 -1.10 4.28 -18.04
N VAL A 393 0.12 4.43 -18.57
CA VAL A 393 1.11 5.35 -18.02
C VAL A 393 0.85 6.76 -18.52
N TYR A 394 0.58 7.67 -17.59
CA TYR A 394 0.24 9.07 -17.87
C TYR A 394 1.47 9.98 -17.81
N PHE A 395 1.79 10.56 -16.64
CA PHE A 395 3.01 11.32 -16.45
C PHE A 395 4.13 10.46 -15.87
N LEU A 396 5.36 10.69 -16.31
CA LEU A 396 6.56 10.09 -15.73
C LEU A 396 7.57 11.16 -15.37
N ALA A 397 8.14 11.07 -14.17
CA ALA A 397 9.09 12.03 -13.65
C ALA A 397 10.40 11.37 -13.19
N THR A 398 11.50 12.02 -13.54
CA THR A 398 12.81 11.82 -12.92
C THR A 398 13.35 13.17 -12.49
N GLU A 399 14.53 13.19 -11.87
CA GLU A 399 15.24 14.42 -11.53
C GLU A 399 15.70 15.25 -12.74
N TYR A 400 15.42 14.80 -13.97
CA TYR A 400 15.71 15.52 -15.22
C TYR A 400 14.47 16.11 -15.89
N GLY A 401 13.26 15.83 -15.40
CA GLY A 401 12.04 16.42 -15.95
C GLY A 401 10.81 15.54 -15.80
N VAL A 402 9.69 16.08 -16.29
CA VAL A 402 8.39 15.41 -16.31
C VAL A 402 7.92 15.32 -17.76
N ILE A 403 7.47 14.14 -18.18
CA ILE A 403 6.90 13.89 -19.51
C ILE A 403 5.48 13.35 -19.38
N ASN A 404 4.64 13.64 -20.37
CA ASN A 404 3.35 12.99 -20.56
C ASN A 404 3.50 11.92 -21.65
N LEU A 405 3.08 10.67 -21.42
CA LEU A 405 3.11 9.58 -22.40
C LEU A 405 1.75 9.28 -23.03
N GLU A 406 0.66 9.87 -22.52
CA GLU A 406 -0.68 9.67 -23.03
C GLU A 406 -0.82 10.17 -24.47
N GLY A 407 -1.49 9.38 -25.31
CA GLY A 407 -1.66 9.66 -26.74
C GLY A 407 -0.39 9.60 -27.60
N ARG A 408 0.80 9.38 -26.99
CA ARG A 408 2.06 9.35 -27.71
C ARG A 408 2.32 8.01 -28.39
N SER A 409 2.79 8.09 -29.63
CA SER A 409 3.30 6.95 -30.39
C SER A 409 4.58 6.39 -29.78
N THR A 410 4.99 5.18 -30.21
CA THR A 410 6.18 4.50 -29.68
C THR A 410 7.46 5.33 -29.80
N TRP A 411 7.63 6.07 -30.90
CA TRP A 411 8.83 6.88 -31.10
C TRP A 411 8.82 8.17 -30.27
N GLU A 412 7.65 8.79 -30.07
CA GLU A 412 7.50 9.95 -29.18
C GLU A 412 7.72 9.57 -27.72
N ARG A 413 7.32 8.35 -27.33
CA ARG A 413 7.59 7.79 -26.00
C ARG A 413 9.08 7.56 -25.79
N ALA A 414 9.76 6.90 -26.73
CA ALA A 414 11.20 6.67 -26.65
C ALA A 414 11.98 7.99 -26.54
N GLU A 415 11.67 8.98 -27.38
CA GLU A 415 12.29 10.32 -27.32
C GLU A 415 12.05 11.02 -25.98
N ALA A 416 10.82 10.97 -25.47
CA ALA A 416 10.47 11.58 -24.19
C ALA A 416 11.16 10.91 -23.00
N LEU A 417 11.16 9.58 -22.94
CA LEU A 417 11.79 8.82 -21.86
C LEU A 417 13.30 9.03 -21.83
N ILE A 418 13.94 9.06 -23.00
CA ILE A 418 15.37 9.37 -23.12
C ILE A 418 15.67 10.81 -22.65
N SER A 419 14.77 11.76 -22.91
CA SER A 419 14.95 13.16 -22.48
C SER A 419 15.00 13.34 -20.96
N ILE A 420 14.42 12.42 -20.20
CA ILE A 420 14.45 12.39 -18.73
C ILE A 420 15.33 11.26 -18.17
N ALA A 421 16.07 10.54 -19.01
CA ALA A 421 17.12 9.64 -18.58
C ALA A 421 18.37 10.42 -18.15
N HIS A 422 19.21 9.79 -17.33
CA HIS A 422 20.50 10.35 -16.95
C HIS A 422 21.39 10.56 -18.19
N PRO A 423 22.10 11.70 -18.32
CA PRO A 423 22.95 12.02 -19.46
C PRO A 423 23.89 10.88 -19.87
N ASP A 424 24.58 10.24 -18.91
CA ASP A 424 25.48 9.09 -19.12
C ASP A 424 24.88 7.94 -19.96
N PHE A 425 23.55 7.77 -19.98
CA PHE A 425 22.89 6.65 -20.65
C PHE A 425 22.09 7.04 -21.90
N ARG A 426 22.02 8.33 -22.26
CA ARG A 426 21.15 8.77 -23.37
C ARG A 426 21.62 8.21 -24.72
N ASP A 427 22.92 8.23 -25.00
CA ASP A 427 23.46 7.78 -26.29
C ASP A 427 23.22 6.28 -26.52
N ILE A 428 23.40 5.46 -25.49
CA ILE A 428 23.12 4.02 -25.59
C ILE A 428 21.61 3.76 -25.76
N LEU A 429 20.75 4.48 -25.04
CA LEU A 429 19.29 4.35 -25.20
C LEU A 429 18.82 4.79 -26.60
N ILE A 430 19.43 5.82 -27.18
CA ILE A 430 19.16 6.25 -28.56
C ILE A 430 19.53 5.14 -29.55
N LYS A 431 20.71 4.55 -29.41
CA LYS A 431 21.16 3.45 -30.26
C LYS A 431 20.19 2.27 -30.18
N GLU A 432 19.79 1.89 -28.97
CA GLU A 432 18.83 0.81 -28.73
C GLU A 432 17.44 1.11 -29.31
N ALA A 433 17.00 2.38 -29.26
CA ALA A 433 15.75 2.83 -29.88
C ALA A 433 15.82 2.77 -31.42
N GLN A 434 16.97 3.11 -32.01
CA GLN A 434 17.21 3.01 -33.45
C GLN A 434 17.18 1.55 -33.93
N GLU A 435 17.86 0.66 -33.23
CA GLU A 435 17.88 -0.79 -33.53
C GLU A 435 16.46 -1.38 -33.50
N ARG A 436 15.62 -0.91 -32.57
CA ARG A 436 14.21 -1.30 -32.44
C ARG A 436 13.26 -0.56 -33.39
N LYS A 437 13.77 0.35 -34.24
CA LYS A 437 12.98 1.17 -35.17
C LYS A 437 11.90 2.02 -34.50
N ILE A 438 12.17 2.46 -33.26
CA ILE A 438 11.32 3.37 -32.48
C ILE A 438 12.03 4.71 -32.21
N TRP A 439 13.02 5.06 -33.02
CA TRP A 439 13.70 6.35 -32.94
C TRP A 439 13.50 7.16 -34.21
N ARG A 440 12.92 8.36 -34.07
CA ARG A 440 12.70 9.29 -35.21
C ARG A 440 13.48 10.61 -35.08
N ARG A 441 13.99 10.94 -33.88
CA ARG A 441 14.62 12.23 -33.52
C ARG A 441 13.87 13.43 -34.11
N SER A 442 12.78 13.84 -33.46
CA SER A 442 11.98 14.98 -33.89
C SER A 442 12.37 16.28 -33.18
N ASN A 443 13.03 16.21 -32.02
CA ASN A 443 13.43 17.37 -31.24
C ASN A 443 14.92 17.70 -31.41
N LYS A 444 15.16 18.75 -32.22
CA LYS A 444 16.40 19.55 -32.42
C LYS A 444 17.61 18.88 -33.12
N ARG A 445 17.83 19.33 -34.36
CA ARG A 445 19.17 19.72 -34.85
C ARG A 445 19.64 20.96 -34.11
#